data_AF-A0A430SF65-F1
#
_entry.id   AF-A0A430SF65-F1
#
_cell.length_a   1.000
_cell.length_b   1.000
_cell.length_c   1.000
_cell.angle_alpha   90.00
_cell.angle_beta   90.00
_cell.angle_gamma   90.00
#
_symmetry.space_group_name_H-M   'P 1'
#
loop_
_entity.id
_entity.type
_entity.pdbx_description
1 polymer ?
#
loop_
_entity_poly.entity_id
_entity_poly.type
_entity_poly.pdbx_seq_one_letter_code
_entity_poly.pdbx_strand_id
1 'polypeptide(L)'
;MDGRGRVFYFASWAGMALGLLLQAQRFPPQGLEVLLYAFFVLWALWALRRGPKVAPRLLLHLLGAYLLFELWRVGENWPLAGFFTPALYLLAGFAYPPWSLGHLLGAFWGGVLVLAPLVLGRNLDFWPHFAVSQVILLSLTFLLARFREAHGQMRFWKEQALTDPLTGLLNRRALEMALEREAARVERGERPFSLVLVDLDDFKRVNDTHGHQVGDRILKEVAQYLVAHVRQGDLVGRWG
;
A
#
# COMPACT_ATOMS: atom_id res chain seq x y z
N MET A 1 -7.51 -11.95 -1.09
CA MET A 1 -8.18 -10.75 -1.62
C MET A 1 -9.66 -10.94 -1.42
N ASP A 2 -10.33 -9.92 -0.92
CA ASP A 2 -11.80 -9.89 -0.82
C ASP A 2 -12.44 -9.91 -2.23
N GLY A 3 -13.77 -10.05 -2.29
CA GLY A 3 -14.51 -10.08 -3.56
C GLY A 3 -14.33 -8.81 -4.39
N ARG A 4 -14.31 -7.63 -3.73
CA ARG A 4 -14.17 -6.32 -4.39
C ARG A 4 -12.77 -6.11 -4.96
N GLY A 5 -11.72 -6.49 -4.24
CA GLY A 5 -10.34 -6.40 -4.71
C GLY A 5 -10.05 -7.26 -5.94
N ARG A 6 -10.71 -8.42 -6.09
CA ARG A 6 -10.61 -9.23 -7.32
C ARG A 6 -11.24 -8.53 -8.52
N VAL A 7 -12.42 -7.92 -8.35
CA VAL A 7 -13.10 -7.19 -9.43
C VAL A 7 -12.25 -6.03 -9.93
N PHE A 8 -11.71 -5.20 -9.02
CA PHE A 8 -10.82 -4.11 -9.41
C PHE A 8 -9.57 -4.60 -10.13
N TYR A 9 -8.93 -5.66 -9.64
CA TYR A 9 -7.78 -6.25 -10.30
C TYR A 9 -8.09 -6.68 -11.74
N PHE A 10 -9.18 -7.42 -11.97
CA PHE A 10 -9.57 -7.83 -13.32
C PHE A 10 -9.97 -6.64 -14.22
N ALA A 11 -10.67 -5.64 -13.68
CA ALA A 11 -11.05 -4.44 -14.42
C ALA A 11 -9.83 -3.64 -14.90
N SER A 12 -8.77 -3.53 -14.08
CA SER A 12 -7.52 -2.87 -14.47
C SER A 12 -6.85 -3.57 -15.67
N TRP A 13 -6.93 -4.90 -15.75
CA TRP A 13 -6.38 -5.66 -16.89
C TRP A 13 -7.26 -5.60 -18.13
N ALA A 14 -8.58 -5.46 -17.99
CA ALA A 14 -9.49 -5.26 -19.11
C ALA A 14 -9.18 -3.96 -19.87
N GLY A 15 -8.80 -2.88 -19.16
CA GLY A 15 -8.36 -1.63 -19.76
C GLY A 15 -7.09 -1.79 -20.61
N MET A 16 -6.11 -2.58 -20.14
CA MET A 16 -4.91 -2.90 -20.91
C MET A 16 -5.25 -3.70 -22.17
N ALA A 17 -6.11 -4.72 -22.05
CA ALA A 17 -6.55 -5.52 -23.21
C ALA A 17 -7.28 -4.66 -24.26
N LEU A 18 -8.13 -3.73 -23.81
CA LEU A 18 -8.80 -2.77 -24.69
C LEU A 18 -7.80 -1.85 -25.40
N GLY A 19 -6.81 -1.33 -24.66
CA GLY A 19 -5.73 -0.51 -25.23
C GLY A 19 -4.95 -1.25 -26.33
N LEU A 20 -4.57 -2.51 -26.08
CA LEU A 20 -3.90 -3.36 -27.07
C LEU A 20 -4.76 -3.58 -28.31
N LEU A 21 -6.07 -3.80 -28.14
CA LEU A 21 -7.01 -4.02 -29.24
C LEU A 21 -7.18 -2.76 -30.09
N LEU A 22 -7.33 -1.59 -29.47
CA LEU A 22 -7.40 -0.30 -30.17
C LEU A 22 -6.09 -0.01 -30.92
N GLN A 23 -4.95 -0.33 -30.32
CA GLN A 23 -3.64 -0.17 -30.94
C GLN A 23 -3.47 -1.09 -32.16
N ALA A 24 -3.89 -2.35 -32.05
CA ALA A 24 -3.85 -3.31 -33.15
C ALA A 24 -4.84 -2.95 -34.27
N GLN A 25 -5.98 -2.34 -33.97
CA GLN A 25 -6.90 -1.84 -34.99
C GLN A 25 -6.32 -0.65 -35.75
N ARG A 26 -5.66 0.28 -35.04
CA ARG A 26 -5.08 1.48 -35.65
C ARG A 26 -3.82 1.17 -36.46
N PHE A 27 -3.00 0.24 -35.98
CA PHE A 27 -1.77 -0.21 -36.62
C PHE A 27 -1.78 -1.74 -36.70
N PRO A 28 -2.44 -2.33 -37.73
CA PRO A 28 -2.58 -3.77 -37.84
C PRO A 28 -1.22 -4.45 -37.97
N PRO A 29 -0.91 -5.45 -37.11
CA PRO A 29 0.36 -6.15 -37.16
C PRO A 29 0.49 -6.97 -38.44
N GLN A 30 1.68 -6.99 -39.04
CA GLN A 30 1.95 -7.72 -40.29
C GLN A 30 3.07 -8.76 -40.11
N GLY A 31 2.92 -9.90 -40.81
CA GLY A 31 3.93 -10.96 -40.82
C GLY A 31 4.33 -11.44 -39.41
N LEU A 32 5.62 -11.27 -39.07
CA LEU A 32 6.18 -11.68 -37.78
C LEU A 32 5.63 -10.91 -36.57
N GLU A 33 5.08 -9.72 -36.76
CA GLU A 33 4.49 -8.91 -35.69
C GLU A 33 3.29 -9.60 -35.03
N VAL A 34 2.51 -10.36 -35.81
CA VAL A 34 1.36 -11.12 -35.33
C VAL A 34 1.79 -12.17 -34.30
N LEU A 35 2.93 -12.83 -34.54
CA LEU A 35 3.49 -13.82 -33.63
C LEU A 35 3.97 -13.17 -32.33
N LEU A 36 4.57 -11.98 -32.41
CA LEU A 36 5.00 -11.23 -31.22
C LEU A 36 3.81 -10.76 -30.38
N TYR A 37 2.73 -10.29 -31.01
CA TYR A 37 1.47 -9.97 -30.31
C TYR A 37 0.88 -11.19 -29.62
N ALA A 38 0.81 -12.33 -30.32
CA ALA A 38 0.34 -13.58 -29.73
C ALA A 38 1.19 -13.98 -28.52
N PHE A 39 2.52 -13.83 -28.60
CA PHE A 39 3.42 -14.06 -27.48
C PHE A 39 3.10 -13.16 -26.28
N PHE A 40 2.97 -11.84 -26.47
CA PHE A 40 2.64 -10.91 -25.38
C PHE A 40 1.30 -11.24 -24.72
N VAL A 41 0.27 -11.55 -25.51
CA VAL A 41 -1.06 -11.93 -24.98
C VAL A 41 -1.00 -13.23 -24.20
N LEU A 42 -0.37 -14.28 -24.75
CA LEU A 42 -0.25 -15.58 -24.09
C LEU A 42 0.55 -15.48 -22.79
N TRP A 43 1.63 -14.71 -22.78
CA TRP A 43 2.42 -14.48 -21.57
C TRP A 43 1.62 -13.69 -20.53
N ALA A 44 0.88 -12.66 -20.93
CA ALA A 44 0.05 -11.90 -20.02
C ALA A 44 -1.03 -12.78 -19.37
N LEU A 45 -1.73 -13.60 -20.17
CA LEU A 45 -2.71 -14.57 -19.66
C LEU A 45 -2.08 -15.59 -18.70
N TRP A 46 -0.88 -16.09 -19.02
CA TRP A 46 -0.14 -17.00 -18.15
C TRP A 46 0.27 -16.33 -16.83
N ALA A 47 0.78 -15.10 -16.90
CA ALA A 47 1.17 -14.32 -15.73
C ALA A 47 -0.04 -14.05 -14.81
N LEU A 48 -1.19 -13.67 -15.37
CA LEU A 48 -2.42 -13.43 -14.62
C LEU A 48 -2.92 -14.69 -13.88
N ARG A 49 -2.74 -15.88 -14.47
CA ARG A 49 -3.06 -17.17 -13.82
C ARG A 49 -2.17 -17.47 -12.61
N ARG A 50 -0.99 -16.84 -12.49
CA ARG A 50 -0.11 -16.97 -11.29
C ARG A 50 -0.63 -16.18 -10.09
N GLY A 51 -1.68 -15.38 -10.27
CA GLY A 51 -2.32 -14.64 -9.20
C GLY A 51 -1.62 -13.33 -8.83
N PRO A 52 -2.27 -12.52 -7.97
CA PRO A 52 -1.95 -11.11 -7.76
C PRO A 52 -0.60 -10.85 -7.09
N LYS A 53 0.02 -11.88 -6.48
CA LYS A 53 1.35 -11.76 -5.85
C LYS A 53 2.50 -11.87 -6.86
N VAL A 54 2.30 -12.66 -7.93
CA VAL A 54 3.37 -13.01 -8.88
C VAL A 54 3.17 -12.30 -10.21
N ALA A 55 1.92 -12.17 -10.66
CA ALA A 55 1.57 -11.56 -11.94
C ALA A 55 2.20 -10.18 -12.16
N PRO A 56 2.21 -9.23 -11.18
CA PRO A 56 2.78 -7.90 -11.42
C PRO A 56 4.27 -7.92 -11.80
N ARG A 57 5.06 -8.85 -11.24
CA ARG A 57 6.49 -9.00 -11.55
C ARG A 57 6.71 -9.44 -12.99
N LEU A 58 5.95 -10.44 -13.40
CA LEU A 58 6.00 -10.99 -14.76
C LEU A 58 5.49 -9.96 -15.79
N LEU A 59 4.46 -9.20 -15.42
CA LEU A 59 3.83 -8.21 -16.29
C LEU A 59 4.65 -6.93 -16.42
N LEU A 60 5.46 -6.56 -15.42
CA LEU A 60 6.35 -5.41 -15.51
C LEU A 60 7.31 -5.53 -16.69
N HIS A 61 8.08 -6.62 -16.74
CA HIS A 61 9.09 -6.82 -17.79
C HIS A 61 8.44 -7.07 -19.14
N LEU A 62 7.31 -7.81 -19.15
CA LEU A 62 6.54 -8.03 -20.36
C LEU A 62 6.04 -6.71 -20.96
N LEU A 63 5.49 -5.83 -20.11
CA LEU A 63 5.03 -4.51 -20.54
C LEU A 63 6.19 -3.67 -21.05
N GLY A 64 7.36 -3.71 -20.40
CA GLY A 64 8.53 -2.95 -20.84
C GLY A 64 9.00 -3.39 -22.23
N ALA A 65 9.09 -4.71 -22.44
CA ALA A 65 9.40 -5.30 -23.74
C ALA A 65 8.33 -4.98 -24.81
N TYR A 66 7.06 -4.99 -24.42
CA TYR A 66 5.94 -4.63 -25.30
C TYR A 66 6.03 -3.16 -25.77
N LEU A 67 6.34 -2.22 -24.87
CA LEU A 67 6.46 -0.81 -25.24
C LEU A 67 7.66 -0.54 -26.15
N LEU A 68 8.78 -1.25 -25.94
CA LEU A 68 9.91 -1.21 -26.87
C LEU A 68 9.55 -1.76 -28.25
N PHE A 69 8.81 -2.87 -28.28
CA PHE A 69 8.30 -3.43 -29.52
C PHE A 69 7.37 -2.45 -30.25
N GLU A 70 6.44 -1.80 -29.54
CA GLU A 70 5.57 -0.78 -30.14
C GLU A 70 6.34 0.44 -30.64
N LEU A 71 7.35 0.90 -29.89
CA LEU A 71 8.24 1.98 -30.31
C LEU A 71 8.99 1.65 -31.61
N TRP A 72 9.41 0.40 -31.76
CA TRP A 72 10.05 -0.08 -32.98
C TRP A 72 9.06 -0.23 -34.14
N ARG A 73 7.87 -0.78 -33.87
CA ARG A 73 6.87 -1.14 -34.88
C ARG A 73 6.12 0.06 -35.45
N VAL A 74 5.68 0.97 -34.58
CA VAL A 74 4.75 2.05 -34.91
C VAL A 74 5.47 3.27 -35.51
N GLY A 75 6.81 3.26 -35.50
CA GLY A 75 7.64 4.23 -36.20
C GLY A 75 7.47 5.65 -35.64
N GLU A 76 7.07 6.57 -36.51
CA GLU A 76 6.85 7.98 -36.14
C GLU A 76 5.60 8.18 -35.26
N ASN A 77 4.68 7.22 -35.21
CA ASN A 77 3.48 7.31 -34.38
C ASN A 77 3.72 6.84 -32.92
N TRP A 78 4.98 6.70 -32.52
CA TRP A 78 5.39 6.20 -31.21
C TRP A 78 4.83 6.97 -29.99
N PRO A 79 4.49 8.28 -30.04
CA PRO A 79 3.90 8.96 -28.89
C PRO A 79 2.61 8.28 -28.40
N LEU A 80 1.87 7.59 -29.29
CA LEU A 80 0.69 6.79 -28.93
C LEU A 80 1.04 5.56 -28.06
N ALA A 81 2.22 4.98 -28.25
CA ALA A 81 2.72 3.87 -27.43
C ALA A 81 3.22 4.37 -26.05
N GLY A 82 3.70 5.61 -25.97
CA GLY A 82 4.19 6.24 -24.75
C GLY A 82 3.14 6.40 -23.64
N PHE A 83 1.85 6.41 -23.97
CA PHE A 83 0.75 6.56 -22.98
C PHE A 83 0.65 5.42 -21.96
N PHE A 84 1.23 4.25 -22.25
CA PHE A 84 1.21 3.10 -21.36
C PHE A 84 2.39 3.08 -20.36
N THR A 85 3.32 4.02 -20.47
CA THR A 85 4.47 4.12 -19.55
C THR A 85 4.13 4.34 -18.07
N PRO A 86 3.05 5.06 -17.67
CA PRO A 86 2.63 5.13 -16.27
C PRO A 86 2.37 3.76 -15.63
N ALA A 87 1.87 2.80 -16.42
CA ALA A 87 1.58 1.46 -15.93
C ALA A 87 2.84 0.67 -15.55
N LEU A 88 4.00 0.97 -16.17
CA LEU A 88 5.28 0.35 -15.80
C LEU A 88 5.73 0.74 -14.40
N TYR A 89 5.70 2.04 -14.06
CA TYR A 89 6.13 2.50 -12.74
C TYR A 89 5.19 2.02 -11.65
N LEU A 90 3.88 2.00 -11.93
CA LEU A 90 2.90 1.45 -11.01
C LEU A 90 3.16 -0.06 -10.80
N LEU A 91 3.34 -0.84 -11.87
CA LEU A 91 3.66 -2.26 -11.75
C LEU A 91 4.96 -2.49 -10.98
N ALA A 92 6.01 -1.70 -11.24
CA ALA A 92 7.29 -1.83 -10.56
C ALA A 92 7.18 -1.57 -9.06
N GLY A 93 6.46 -0.51 -8.66
CA GLY A 93 6.21 -0.16 -7.27
C GLY A 93 5.41 -1.22 -6.52
N PHE A 94 4.37 -1.80 -7.15
CA PHE A 94 3.51 -2.81 -6.50
C PHE A 94 4.09 -4.24 -6.53
N ALA A 95 4.95 -4.56 -7.50
CA ALA A 95 5.43 -5.92 -7.72
C ALA A 95 6.56 -6.36 -6.77
N TYR A 96 7.36 -5.44 -6.26
CA TYR A 96 8.61 -5.76 -5.56
C TYR A 96 8.73 -5.09 -4.18
N PRO A 97 8.51 -5.84 -3.08
CA PRO A 97 9.05 -5.51 -1.76
C PRO A 97 10.49 -6.03 -1.62
N PRO A 98 11.48 -5.22 -1.19
CA PRO A 98 11.36 -3.83 -0.78
C PRO A 98 11.15 -2.89 -1.97
N TRP A 99 10.32 -1.86 -1.76
CA TRP A 99 9.89 -0.90 -2.79
C TRP A 99 11.08 -0.23 -3.50
N SER A 100 12.24 -0.13 -2.85
CA SER A 100 13.49 0.34 -3.46
C SER A 100 13.85 -0.41 -4.75
N LEU A 101 13.65 -1.73 -4.79
CA LEU A 101 13.87 -2.54 -5.98
C LEU A 101 12.87 -2.20 -7.10
N GLY A 102 11.60 -1.96 -6.73
CA GLY A 102 10.58 -1.48 -7.65
C GLY A 102 10.94 -0.14 -8.30
N HIS A 103 11.46 0.81 -7.52
CA HIS A 103 11.90 2.11 -8.06
C HIS A 103 13.11 1.98 -8.98
N LEU A 104 14.09 1.14 -8.63
CA LEU A 104 15.25 0.89 -9.49
C LEU A 104 14.84 0.29 -10.83
N LEU A 105 13.91 -0.68 -10.81
CA LEU A 105 13.37 -1.28 -12.04
C LEU A 105 12.50 -0.31 -12.84
N GLY A 106 11.73 0.54 -12.17
CA GLY A 106 10.98 1.62 -12.81
C GLY A 106 11.92 2.62 -13.49
N ALA A 107 12.97 3.06 -12.78
CA ALA A 107 13.98 3.97 -13.31
C ALA A 107 14.74 3.36 -14.50
N PHE A 108 15.06 2.06 -14.42
CA PHE A 108 15.67 1.32 -15.52
C PHE A 108 14.79 1.35 -16.77
N TRP A 109 13.53 0.91 -16.66
CA TRP A 109 12.61 0.90 -17.80
C TRP A 109 12.31 2.30 -18.32
N GLY A 110 12.19 3.28 -17.43
CA GLY A 110 12.04 4.69 -17.77
C GLY A 110 13.21 5.22 -18.60
N GLY A 111 14.44 4.99 -18.12
CA GLY A 111 15.66 5.38 -18.83
C GLY A 111 15.76 4.72 -20.20
N VAL A 112 15.50 3.42 -20.27
CA VAL A 112 15.47 2.66 -21.54
C VAL A 112 14.47 3.28 -22.52
N LEU A 113 13.26 3.62 -22.07
CA LEU A 113 12.23 4.20 -22.94
C LEU A 113 12.51 5.66 -23.33
N VAL A 114 13.18 6.44 -22.47
CA VAL A 114 13.64 7.80 -22.81
C VAL A 114 14.74 7.77 -23.87
N LEU A 115 15.65 6.79 -23.79
CA LEU A 115 16.78 6.69 -24.72
C LEU A 115 16.43 5.97 -26.04
N ALA A 116 15.45 5.08 -26.03
CA ALA A 116 15.13 4.26 -27.20
C ALA A 116 14.72 5.07 -28.46
N PRO A 117 13.92 6.16 -28.39
CA PRO A 117 13.64 7.01 -29.55
C PRO A 117 14.91 7.58 -30.20
N LEU A 118 15.89 7.97 -29.39
CA LEU A 118 17.17 8.51 -29.87
C LEU A 118 17.98 7.43 -30.61
N VAL A 119 18.07 6.24 -30.03
CA VAL A 119 18.80 5.09 -30.62
C VAL A 119 18.13 4.60 -31.90
N LEU A 120 16.80 4.65 -31.97
CA LEU A 120 16.02 4.22 -33.12
C LEU A 120 15.86 5.32 -34.19
N GLY A 121 16.47 6.49 -34.00
CA GLY A 121 16.41 7.60 -34.97
C GLY A 121 14.99 8.13 -35.20
N ARG A 122 14.16 8.19 -34.14
CA ARG A 122 12.77 8.65 -34.21
C ARG A 122 12.67 10.17 -34.19
N ASN A 123 11.57 10.71 -34.72
CA ASN A 123 11.20 12.09 -34.48
C ASN A 123 11.10 12.40 -32.96
N LEU A 124 11.67 13.54 -32.57
CA LEU A 124 11.81 13.97 -31.18
C LEU A 124 10.87 15.13 -30.79
N ASP A 125 9.92 15.53 -31.63
CA ASP A 125 9.02 16.68 -31.40
C ASP A 125 8.21 16.51 -30.09
N PHE A 126 7.82 15.28 -29.76
CA PHE A 126 7.11 14.95 -28.50
C PHE A 126 8.03 14.42 -27.39
N TRP A 127 9.32 14.24 -27.68
CA TRP A 127 10.27 13.62 -26.77
C TRP A 127 10.45 14.39 -25.45
N PRO A 128 10.53 15.75 -25.42
CA PRO A 128 10.68 16.48 -24.16
C PRO A 128 9.51 16.25 -23.20
N HIS A 129 8.27 16.30 -23.71
CA HIS A 129 7.07 16.06 -22.90
C HIS A 129 7.04 14.63 -22.36
N PHE A 130 7.40 13.66 -23.21
CA PHE A 130 7.51 12.27 -22.81
C PHE A 130 8.58 12.08 -21.72
N ALA A 131 9.79 12.59 -21.92
CA ALA A 131 10.90 12.47 -20.96
C ALA A 131 10.57 13.11 -19.60
N VAL A 132 9.96 14.30 -19.61
CA VAL A 132 9.51 14.97 -18.38
C VAL A 132 8.42 14.15 -17.66
N SER A 133 7.47 13.57 -18.41
CA SER A 133 6.43 12.72 -17.81
C SER A 133 7.02 11.51 -17.07
N GLN A 134 8.10 10.91 -17.57
CA GLN A 134 8.76 9.76 -16.92
C GLN A 134 9.32 10.15 -15.54
N VAL A 135 9.93 11.32 -15.43
CA VAL A 135 10.47 11.86 -14.17
C VAL A 135 9.35 12.14 -13.17
N ILE A 136 8.24 12.74 -13.63
CA ILE A 136 7.07 13.01 -12.79
C ILE A 136 6.44 11.71 -12.28
N LEU A 137 6.25 10.72 -13.16
CA LEU A 137 5.67 9.43 -12.82
C LEU A 137 6.54 8.65 -11.82
N LEU A 138 7.87 8.64 -12.03
CA LEU A 138 8.80 8.03 -11.08
C LEU A 138 8.74 8.74 -9.71
N SER A 139 8.69 10.07 -9.71
CA SER A 139 8.57 10.86 -8.47
C SER A 139 7.25 10.60 -7.74
N LEU A 140 6.14 10.52 -8.46
CA LEU A 140 4.82 10.25 -7.88
C LEU A 140 4.74 8.85 -7.29
N THR A 141 5.26 7.84 -8.00
CA THR A 141 5.31 6.46 -7.48
C THR A 141 6.19 6.34 -6.24
N PHE A 142 7.31 7.09 -6.20
CA PHE A 142 8.15 7.22 -5.01
C PHE A 142 7.41 7.84 -3.82
N LEU A 143 6.71 8.95 -4.03
CA LEU A 143 5.91 9.58 -2.98
C LEU A 143 4.81 8.66 -2.46
N LEU A 144 4.11 7.95 -3.34
CA LEU A 144 3.06 6.99 -2.96
C LEU A 144 3.63 5.82 -2.14
N ALA A 145 4.78 5.29 -2.52
CA ALA A 145 5.46 4.24 -1.77
C ALA A 145 5.85 4.72 -0.36
N ARG A 146 6.43 5.91 -0.25
CA ARG A 146 6.79 6.55 1.03
C ARG A 146 5.58 6.80 1.92
N PHE A 147 4.51 7.33 1.34
CA PHE A 147 3.27 7.59 2.06
C PHE A 147 2.68 6.31 2.64
N ARG A 148 2.68 5.22 1.86
CA ARG A 148 2.20 3.91 2.32
C ARG A 148 3.08 3.32 3.41
N GLU A 149 4.40 3.45 3.30
CA GLU A 149 5.35 3.00 4.33
C GLU A 149 5.11 3.75 5.65
N ALA A 150 5.00 5.08 5.59
CA ALA A 150 4.71 5.91 6.76
C ALA A 150 3.35 5.55 7.40
N HIS A 151 2.31 5.35 6.59
CA HIS A 151 1.00 4.94 7.10
C HIS A 151 1.00 3.52 7.68
N GLY A 152 1.76 2.59 7.08
CA GLY A 152 1.94 1.25 7.60
C GLY A 152 2.62 1.25 8.96
N GLN A 153 3.72 2.01 9.10
CA GLN A 153 4.41 2.20 10.36
C GLN A 153 3.50 2.85 11.39
N MET A 154 2.77 3.91 11.03
CA MET A 154 1.83 4.58 11.94
C MET A 154 0.73 3.63 12.42
N ARG A 155 0.17 2.80 11.55
CA ARG A 155 -0.81 1.77 11.95
C ARG A 155 -0.17 0.75 12.87
N PHE A 156 1.01 0.25 12.54
CA PHE A 156 1.74 -0.69 13.38
C PHE A 156 2.00 -0.13 14.78
N TRP A 157 2.48 1.11 14.89
CA TRP A 157 2.70 1.78 16.17
C TRP A 157 1.40 2.02 16.95
N LYS A 158 0.32 2.41 16.27
CA LYS A 158 -1.02 2.53 16.90
C LYS A 158 -1.53 1.17 17.38
N GLU A 159 -1.34 0.13 16.58
CA GLU A 159 -1.61 -1.26 16.91
C GLU A 159 -0.54 -1.84 17.86
N GLN A 160 0.44 -1.09 18.35
CA GLN A 160 1.41 -1.55 19.35
C GLN A 160 1.43 -0.68 20.60
N ALA A 161 0.80 0.48 20.58
CA ALA A 161 0.54 1.27 21.77
C ALA A 161 -0.27 0.42 22.76
N LEU A 162 0.34 0.10 23.90
CA LEU A 162 -0.28 -0.62 25.03
C LEU A 162 -0.77 0.33 26.12
N THR A 163 -0.56 1.64 25.94
CA THR A 163 -0.94 2.68 26.89
C THR A 163 -2.03 3.58 26.32
N ASP A 164 -2.86 4.12 27.21
CA ASP A 164 -3.83 5.17 26.92
C ASP A 164 -3.10 6.53 26.85
N PRO A 165 -3.22 7.28 25.76
CA PRO A 165 -2.46 8.52 25.57
C PRO A 165 -2.88 9.66 26.51
N LEU A 166 -4.10 9.62 27.06
CA LEU A 166 -4.57 10.66 27.96
C LEU A 166 -4.02 10.48 29.37
N THR A 167 -4.11 9.25 29.90
CA THR A 167 -3.82 8.93 31.30
C THR A 167 -2.45 8.29 31.51
N GLY A 168 -1.83 7.74 30.46
CA GLY A 168 -0.60 6.96 30.54
C GLY A 168 -0.79 5.55 31.11
N LEU A 169 -2.00 5.18 31.53
CA LEU A 169 -2.32 3.83 32.02
C LEU A 169 -2.27 2.80 30.89
N LEU A 170 -2.34 1.51 31.22
CA LEU A 170 -2.58 0.48 30.20
C LEU A 170 -3.90 0.78 29.47
N ASN A 171 -3.94 0.61 28.15
CA ASN A 171 -5.20 0.69 27.44
C ASN A 171 -5.95 -0.64 27.53
N ARG A 172 -7.23 -0.63 27.14
CA ARG A 172 -8.10 -1.80 27.11
C ARG A 172 -7.44 -3.04 26.50
N ARG A 173 -6.72 -2.89 25.39
CA ARG A 173 -6.07 -4.02 24.72
C ARG A 173 -4.96 -4.64 25.57
N ALA A 174 -4.15 -3.81 26.22
CA ALA A 174 -3.14 -4.29 27.14
C ALA A 174 -3.76 -4.97 28.37
N LEU A 175 -4.90 -4.47 28.85
CA LEU A 175 -5.68 -5.12 29.92
C LEU A 175 -6.23 -6.48 29.47
N GLU A 176 -6.81 -6.58 28.28
CA GLU A 176 -7.31 -7.86 27.72
C GLU A 176 -6.19 -8.89 27.63
N MET A 177 -5.02 -8.50 27.09
CA MET A 177 -3.83 -9.36 27.03
C MET A 177 -3.34 -9.80 28.43
N ALA A 178 -3.46 -8.93 29.43
CA ALA A 178 -3.09 -9.27 30.81
C ALA A 178 -4.09 -10.23 31.45
N LEU A 179 -5.39 -10.01 31.24
CA LEU A 179 -6.45 -10.88 31.72
C LEU A 179 -6.34 -12.29 31.14
N GLU A 180 -6.04 -12.42 29.84
CA GLU A 180 -5.80 -13.72 29.21
C GLU A 180 -4.61 -14.46 29.85
N ARG A 181 -3.53 -13.74 30.16
CA ARG A 181 -2.35 -14.31 30.83
C ARG A 181 -2.68 -14.78 32.25
N GLU A 182 -3.39 -13.97 33.02
CA GLU A 182 -3.78 -14.32 34.39
C GLU A 182 -4.80 -15.47 34.40
N ALA A 183 -5.74 -15.52 33.47
CA ALA A 183 -6.65 -16.66 33.30
C ALA A 183 -5.87 -17.97 33.04
N ALA A 184 -4.92 -17.94 32.10
CA ALA A 184 -4.08 -19.10 31.80
C ALA A 184 -3.17 -19.52 32.98
N ARG A 185 -2.77 -18.59 33.85
CA ARG A 185 -2.04 -18.91 35.10
C ARG A 185 -2.92 -19.67 36.08
N VAL A 186 -4.15 -19.20 36.28
CA VAL A 186 -5.14 -19.86 37.15
C VAL A 186 -5.46 -21.26 36.64
N GLU A 187 -5.61 -21.44 35.32
CA GLU A 187 -5.83 -22.77 34.71
C GLU A 187 -4.68 -23.75 34.99
N ARG A 188 -3.45 -23.27 35.15
CA ARG A 188 -2.28 -24.09 35.53
C ARG A 188 -2.19 -24.37 37.05
N GLY A 189 -3.17 -23.95 37.83
CA GLY A 189 -3.21 -24.14 39.28
C GLY A 189 -2.46 -23.08 40.09
N GLU A 190 -2.09 -21.96 39.48
CA GLU A 190 -1.58 -20.80 40.22
C GLU A 190 -2.69 -20.08 40.99
N ARG A 191 -2.32 -19.11 41.84
CA ARG A 191 -3.29 -18.38 42.69
C ARG A 191 -4.32 -17.61 41.84
N PRO A 192 -5.59 -17.52 42.28
CA PRO A 192 -6.61 -16.72 41.61
C PRO A 192 -6.28 -15.22 41.66
N PHE A 193 -6.80 -14.47 40.69
CA PHE A 193 -6.72 -13.01 40.64
C PHE A 193 -8.11 -12.38 40.86
N SER A 194 -8.15 -11.06 41.05
CA SER A 194 -9.39 -10.28 41.13
C SER A 194 -9.39 -9.16 40.10
N LEU A 195 -10.54 -8.86 39.54
CA LEU A 195 -10.75 -7.73 38.62
C LEU A 195 -11.69 -6.73 39.27
N VAL A 196 -11.30 -5.45 39.27
CA VAL A 196 -12.14 -4.34 39.71
C VAL A 196 -12.40 -3.44 38.51
N LEU A 197 -13.68 -3.24 38.19
CA LEU A 197 -14.11 -2.25 37.20
C LEU A 197 -14.61 -1.01 37.95
N VAL A 198 -14.03 0.15 37.63
CA VAL A 198 -14.37 1.44 38.25
C VAL A 198 -14.97 2.35 37.18
N ASP A 199 -16.09 3.00 37.50
CA ASP A 199 -16.72 4.03 36.68
C ASP A 199 -16.75 5.36 37.45
N LEU A 200 -16.69 6.48 36.74
CA LEU A 200 -16.76 7.81 37.35
C LEU A 200 -18.20 8.32 37.33
N ASP A 201 -18.81 8.39 38.51
CA ASP A 201 -20.18 8.88 38.69
C ASP A 201 -20.35 10.30 38.16
N ASP A 202 -21.47 10.56 37.46
CA ASP A 202 -21.83 11.86 36.90
C ASP A 202 -20.76 12.53 36.02
N PHE A 203 -19.77 11.79 35.49
CA PHE A 203 -18.65 12.37 34.75
C PHE A 203 -19.09 13.15 33.50
N LYS A 204 -20.20 12.73 32.87
CA LYS A 204 -20.81 13.48 31.76
C LYS A 204 -21.26 14.89 32.17
N ARG A 205 -21.88 15.04 33.35
CA ARG A 205 -22.31 16.35 33.86
C ARG A 205 -21.13 17.28 34.06
N VAL A 206 -19.98 16.75 34.51
CA VAL A 206 -18.74 17.52 34.65
C VAL A 206 -18.26 18.02 33.28
N ASN A 207 -18.25 17.15 32.27
CA ASN A 207 -17.90 17.54 30.90
C ASN A 207 -18.85 18.61 30.34
N ASP A 208 -20.16 18.46 30.58
CA ASP A 208 -21.18 19.38 30.06
C ASP A 208 -21.12 20.75 30.77
N THR A 209 -20.74 20.78 32.06
CA THR A 209 -20.69 22.02 32.86
C THR A 209 -19.36 22.76 32.75
N HIS A 210 -18.24 22.03 32.70
CA HIS A 210 -16.89 22.59 32.79
C HIS A 210 -16.05 22.40 31.53
N GLY A 211 -16.58 21.68 30.53
CA GLY A 211 -15.89 21.36 29.29
C GLY A 211 -14.97 20.15 29.39
N HIS A 212 -14.71 19.53 28.23
CA HIS A 212 -13.90 18.32 28.13
C HIS A 212 -12.47 18.44 28.67
N GLN A 213 -11.87 19.63 28.62
CA GLN A 213 -10.51 19.83 29.14
C GLN A 213 -10.44 19.61 30.67
N VAL A 214 -11.49 19.98 31.40
CA VAL A 214 -11.57 19.74 32.86
C VAL A 214 -11.81 18.27 33.13
N GLY A 215 -12.69 17.61 32.38
CA GLY A 215 -12.87 16.16 32.45
C GLY A 215 -11.58 15.38 32.21
N ASP A 216 -10.81 15.77 31.19
CA ASP A 216 -9.50 15.18 30.89
C ASP A 216 -8.51 15.32 32.03
N ARG A 217 -8.53 16.46 32.74
CA ARG A 217 -7.70 16.68 33.93
C ARG A 217 -8.09 15.73 35.06
N ILE A 218 -9.38 15.60 35.33
CA ILE A 218 -9.92 14.69 36.34
C ILE A 218 -9.53 13.25 36.01
N LEU A 219 -9.65 12.82 34.74
CA LEU A 219 -9.23 11.48 34.31
C LEU A 219 -7.74 11.22 34.59
N LYS A 220 -6.87 12.20 34.36
CA LYS A 220 -5.44 12.10 34.69
C LYS A 220 -5.20 12.01 36.19
N GLU A 221 -5.88 12.81 36.99
CA GLU A 221 -5.76 12.81 38.44
C GLU A 221 -6.26 11.50 39.05
N VAL A 222 -7.39 10.98 38.57
CA VAL A 222 -7.92 9.67 38.97
C VAL A 222 -6.94 8.56 38.60
N ALA A 223 -6.40 8.59 37.38
CA ALA A 223 -5.41 7.60 36.95
C ALA A 223 -4.17 7.59 37.86
N GLN A 224 -3.62 8.77 38.17
CA GLN A 224 -2.49 8.91 39.09
C GLN A 224 -2.84 8.44 40.50
N TYR A 225 -4.03 8.78 40.98
CA TYR A 225 -4.53 8.34 42.27
C TYR A 225 -4.62 6.81 42.35
N LEU A 226 -5.23 6.15 41.36
CA LEU A 226 -5.34 4.69 41.32
C LEU A 226 -3.97 4.02 41.33
N VAL A 227 -3.03 4.48 40.49
CA VAL A 227 -1.66 3.91 40.43
C VAL A 227 -0.91 4.07 41.76
N ALA A 228 -1.09 5.19 42.45
CA ALA A 228 -0.43 5.44 43.74
C ALA A 228 -1.00 4.59 44.90
N HIS A 229 -2.21 4.04 44.75
CA HIS A 229 -2.92 3.34 45.82
C HIS A 229 -3.11 1.83 45.58
N VAL A 230 -2.61 1.29 44.46
CA VAL A 230 -2.53 -0.15 44.23
C VAL A 230 -1.18 -0.70 44.68
N ARG A 231 -1.08 -2.02 44.86
CA ARG A 231 0.16 -2.67 45.29
C ARG A 231 1.12 -2.82 44.11
N GLN A 232 2.40 -3.00 44.43
CA GLN A 232 3.39 -3.37 43.42
C GLN A 232 3.02 -4.72 42.79
N GLY A 233 2.82 -4.74 41.47
CA GLY A 233 2.40 -5.93 40.71
C GLY A 233 0.94 -5.89 40.25
N ASP A 234 0.12 -5.02 40.81
CA ASP A 234 -1.24 -4.79 40.32
C ASP A 234 -1.22 -4.02 38.99
N LEU A 235 -2.18 -4.32 38.11
CA LEU A 235 -2.31 -3.67 36.80
C LEU A 235 -3.46 -2.68 36.81
N VAL A 236 -3.19 -1.44 36.40
CA VAL A 236 -4.20 -0.38 36.26
C VAL A 236 -4.26 0.03 34.80
N GLY A 237 -5.47 0.07 34.25
CA GLY A 237 -5.70 0.45 32.86
C GLY A 237 -7.05 1.12 32.65
N ARG A 238 -7.16 1.83 31.54
CA ARG A 238 -8.40 2.47 31.08
C ARG A 238 -9.15 1.52 30.14
N TRP A 239 -10.35 1.14 30.56
CA TRP A 239 -11.22 0.26 29.78
C TRP A 239 -12.13 1.00 28.77
N GLY A 240 -12.56 2.22 29.12
CA GLY A 240 -13.47 3.07 28.34
C GLY A 240 -13.31 4.56 28.63
#